data_AF-A0A936D4X3-F1
#
_entry.id   AF-A0A936D4X3-F1
#
_cell.length_a   1.000
_cell.length_b   1.000
_cell.length_c   1.000
_cell.angle_alpha   90.00
_cell.angle_beta   90.00
_cell.angle_gamma   90.00
#
_symmetry.space_group_name_H-M   'P 1'
#
loop_
_entity.id
_entity.type
_entity.pdbx_description
1 polymer ?
#
loop_
_entity_poly.entity_id
_entity_poly.type
_entity_poly.pdbx_seq_one_letter_code
_entity_poly.pdbx_strand_id
1 'polypeptide(L)' 'MVSSTQQFERIRKRKATTNGKRNKRERRANGTPVFAIHPAGYDAKAADAKPSKA' A
#
# COMPACT_ATOMS: atom_id res chain seq x y z
N MET A 1 12.57 -17.41 31.76
CA MET A 1 13.73 -17.16 30.87
C MET A 1 13.35 -17.67 29.47
N VAL A 2 13.40 -16.82 28.44
CA VAL A 2 13.05 -17.24 27.05
C VAL A 2 14.25 -18.00 26.48
N SER A 3 14.03 -19.17 25.86
CA SER A 3 15.14 -19.92 25.26
C SER A 3 15.75 -19.12 24.09
N SER A 4 17.07 -19.16 23.97
CA SER A 4 17.82 -18.46 22.93
C SER A 4 17.29 -18.78 21.53
N THR A 5 16.92 -20.04 21.28
CA THR A 5 16.31 -20.52 20.04
C THR A 5 15.00 -19.80 19.70
N GLN A 6 14.09 -19.68 20.67
CA GLN A 6 12.81 -18.97 20.48
C GLN A 6 13.03 -17.47 20.19
N GLN A 7 14.07 -16.87 20.78
CA GLN A 7 14.43 -15.48 20.52
C GLN A 7 14.90 -15.27 19.07
N PHE A 8 15.75 -16.15 18.56
CA PHE A 8 16.26 -16.06 17.18
C PHE A 8 15.16 -16.28 16.13
N GLU A 9 14.28 -17.25 16.36
CA GLU A 9 13.13 -17.51 15.48
C GLU A 9 12.20 -16.30 15.38
N ARG A 10 11.87 -15.67 16.53
CA ARG A 10 11.05 -14.45 16.56
C ARG A 10 11.70 -13.30 15.81
N ILE A 11 13.02 -13.10 15.99
CA ILE A 11 13.76 -12.04 15.29
C ILE A 11 13.78 -12.30 13.78
N ARG A 12 13.98 -13.54 13.34
CA ARG A 12 13.98 -13.92 11.92
C ARG A 12 12.62 -13.66 11.27
N LYS A 13 11.53 -14.09 11.93
CA LYS A 13 10.15 -13.83 11.48
C LYS A 13 9.85 -12.33 11.39
N ARG A 14 10.29 -11.54 12.38
CA ARG A 14 10.17 -10.07 12.36
C ARG A 14 10.91 -9.49 11.16
N LYS A 15 12.20 -9.79 10.98
CA LYS A 15 13.01 -9.27 9.86
C LYS A 15 12.42 -9.64 8.50
N ALA A 16 12.03 -10.90 8.31
CA ALA A 16 11.39 -11.36 7.07
C ALA A 16 10.09 -10.59 6.78
N THR A 17 9.26 -10.36 7.80
CA THR A 17 7.99 -9.64 7.62
C THR A 17 8.17 -8.13 7.52
N THR A 18 9.21 -7.51 8.07
CA THR A 18 9.42 -6.06 8.01
C THR A 18 10.23 -5.61 6.80
N ASN A 19 10.99 -6.52 6.16
CA ASN A 19 11.82 -6.17 5.02
C ASN A 19 10.95 -5.64 3.87
N GLY A 20 11.24 -4.44 3.37
CA GLY A 20 10.49 -3.79 2.29
C GLY A 20 9.08 -3.28 2.63
N LYS A 21 8.49 -3.62 3.80
CA LYS A 21 7.13 -3.13 4.17
C LYS A 21 7.05 -1.61 4.28
N ARG A 22 8.08 -0.99 4.87
CA ARG A 22 8.14 0.46 5.04
C ARG A 22 8.18 1.18 3.70
N ASN A 23 9.10 0.78 2.81
CA ASN A 23 9.19 1.29 1.44
C ASN A 23 7.88 1.08 0.65
N LYS A 24 7.23 -0.08 0.78
CA LYS A 24 5.90 -0.32 0.16
C LYS A 24 4.81 0.61 0.72
N ARG A 25 4.80 0.88 2.03
CA ARG A 25 3.83 1.80 2.66
C ARG A 25 4.08 3.24 2.27
N GLU A 26 5.34 3.68 2.26
CA GLU A 26 5.76 5.02 1.84
C GLU A 26 5.42 5.24 0.36
N ARG A 27 5.69 4.27 -0.54
CA ARG A 27 5.27 4.35 -1.95
C ARG A 27 3.75 4.40 -2.15
N ARG A 28 2.98 3.73 -1.29
CA ARG A 28 1.50 3.82 -1.32
C ARG A 28 1.02 5.20 -0.88
N ALA A 29 1.66 5.79 0.12
CA ALA A 29 1.30 7.11 0.63
C ALA A 29 1.72 8.24 -0.32
N ASN A 30 2.89 8.10 -0.96
CA ASN A 30 3.47 9.11 -1.87
C ASN A 30 3.04 8.94 -3.33
N GLY A 31 2.29 7.88 -3.66
CA GLY A 31 1.85 7.57 -5.01
C GLY A 31 0.62 8.37 -5.43
N THR A 32 -0.31 7.72 -6.13
CA THR A 32 -1.59 8.31 -6.54
C THR A 32 -2.38 8.74 -5.29
N PRO A 33 -2.93 9.96 -5.27
CA PRO A 33 -3.73 10.41 -4.14
C PRO A 33 -4.98 9.53 -3.95
N VAL A 34 -5.48 9.54 -2.73
CA VAL A 34 -6.61 8.71 -2.28
C VAL A 34 -7.91 9.04 -3.02
N PHE A 35 -8.05 10.28 -3.49
CA PHE A 35 -9.18 10.70 -4.33
C PHE A 35 -8.81 10.63 -5.81
N ALA A 36 -9.81 10.42 -6.67
CA ALA A 36 -9.60 10.41 -8.11
C ALA A 36 -9.08 11.78 -8.56
N ILE A 37 -7.83 11.85 -9.03
CA ILE A 37 -7.40 12.98 -9.86
C ILE A 37 -8.05 12.76 -11.22
N HIS A 38 -8.91 13.69 -11.60
CA HIS A 38 -9.34 13.84 -12.97
C HIS A 38 -8.23 14.60 -13.71
N PRO A 39 -7.42 13.93 -14.56
CA PRO A 39 -6.46 14.66 -15.38
C PRO A 39 -7.19 15.70 -16.24
N ALA A 40 -6.51 16.80 -16.58
CA ALA A 40 -7.10 17.83 -17.42
C ALA A 40 -7.63 17.19 -18.74
N GLY A 41 -8.92 17.36 -19.01
CA GLY A 41 -9.61 16.72 -20.13
C GLY A 41 -10.46 15.49 -19.79
N TYR A 42 -10.56 15.09 -18.53
CA TYR A 42 -11.47 14.01 -18.11
C TYR A 42 -12.94 14.43 -18.26
N ASP A 43 -13.69 13.73 -19.12
CA ASP A 43 -15.13 13.88 -19.29
C ASP A 43 -15.89 12.77 -18.55
N ALA A 44 -16.72 13.14 -17.58
CA ALA A 44 -17.53 12.20 -16.80
C ALA A 44 -18.65 11.54 -17.64
N LYS A 45 -18.92 12.03 -18.85
CA LYS A 45 -19.90 11.48 -19.78
C LYS A 45 -19.27 10.64 -20.90
N ALA A 46 -17.95 10.46 -20.91
CA ALA A 46 -17.30 9.63 -21.90
C ALA A 46 -17.77 8.17 -21.78
N ALA A 47 -17.78 7.45 -22.91
CA ALA A 47 -18.29 6.08 -22.95
C ALA A 47 -17.47 5.10 -22.08
N ASP A 48 -16.20 5.42 -21.84
CA ASP A 48 -15.26 4.69 -21.00
C ASP A 48 -15.22 5.20 -19.54
N ALA A 49 -15.99 6.24 -19.20
CA ALA A 49 -16.04 6.77 -17.86
C ALA A 49 -16.75 5.82 -16.89
N LYS A 50 -16.24 5.72 -15.66
CA LYS A 50 -16.87 4.90 -14.62
C LYS A 50 -18.20 5.52 -14.20
N PRO A 51 -19.31 4.77 -14.10
CA PRO A 51 -20.60 5.33 -13.71
C PRO A 51 -20.54 5.92 -12.31
N SER A 52 -20.99 7.17 -12.16
CA SER A 52 -21.14 7.80 -10.84
C SER A 52 -22.25 7.06 -10.09
N LYS A 53 -21.93 6.45 -8.94
CA LYS A 53 -22.95 5.86 -8.08
C LYS A 53 -23.81 6.98 -7.49
N ALA A 54 -25.13 6.85 -7.64
CA ALA A 54 -26.15 7.68 -7.00
C ALA A 54 -26.17 7.48 -5.49
#